data_AF-A0A316AG11-F1
#
_entry.id   AF-A0A316AG11-F1
#
_cell.length_a   1.000
_cell.length_b   1.000
_cell.length_c   1.000
_cell.angle_alpha   90.00
_cell.angle_beta   90.00
_cell.angle_gamma   90.00
#
_symmetry.space_group_name_H-M   'P 1'
#
loop_
_entity.id
_entity.type
_entity.pdbx_description
1 polymer ?
#
loop_
_entity_poly.entity_id
_entity_poly.type
_entity_poly.pdbx_seq_one_letter_code
_entity_poly.pdbx_strand_id
1 'polypeptide(L)'
;MSLNRRKPKPEIKVPKAAKPKRTYDVFNWLNRFLPLDKIFGEKAPGKEERVPVKYFYYVAWVVALLVCYEWIGYKSEQYVRNSIKLKKEVDDLRAEYTSIHADYMKSGKQSVVIEKVKSIGLEENLTPPKKIIVRSDD
;
A
#
# COMPACT_ATOMS: atom_id res chain seq x y z
N MET A 1 -37.84 15.76 89.03
CA MET A 1 -38.03 15.12 87.72
C MET A 1 -37.25 15.91 86.68
N SER A 2 -36.09 15.43 86.24
CA SER A 2 -35.24 16.11 85.24
C SER A 2 -35.18 15.28 83.97
N LEU A 3 -35.88 15.76 82.92
CA LEU A 3 -35.90 15.13 81.59
C LEU A 3 -34.54 15.33 80.91
N ASN A 4 -33.80 14.24 80.76
CA ASN A 4 -32.51 14.21 80.09
C ASN A 4 -32.71 14.15 78.57
N ARG A 5 -32.51 15.27 77.86
CA ARG A 5 -32.51 15.34 76.40
C ARG A 5 -31.20 14.73 75.86
N ARG A 6 -31.25 13.47 75.46
CA ARG A 6 -30.13 12.84 74.72
C ARG A 6 -30.00 13.50 73.36
N LYS A 7 -28.88 14.18 73.12
CA LYS A 7 -28.49 14.66 71.78
C LYS A 7 -28.30 13.45 70.85
N PRO A 8 -28.83 13.45 69.62
CA PRO A 8 -28.51 12.40 68.66
C PRO A 8 -27.01 12.46 68.32
N LYS A 9 -26.38 11.28 68.30
CA LYS A 9 -24.96 11.07 67.99
C LYS A 9 -24.67 11.62 66.58
N PRO A 10 -23.56 12.33 66.34
CA PRO A 10 -23.23 12.81 65.00
C PRO A 10 -23.06 11.63 64.06
N GLU A 11 -23.76 11.66 62.94
CA GLU A 11 -23.61 10.68 61.86
C GLU A 11 -22.15 10.67 61.40
N ILE A 12 -21.51 9.52 61.56
CA ILE A 12 -20.20 9.26 61.01
C ILE A 12 -20.36 9.29 59.49
N LYS A 13 -19.95 10.39 58.86
CA LYS A 13 -19.82 10.46 57.41
C LYS A 13 -18.80 9.42 57.00
N VAL A 14 -19.27 8.25 56.58
CA VAL A 14 -18.45 7.24 55.91
C VAL A 14 -17.63 7.94 54.83
N PRO A 15 -16.29 7.79 54.82
CA PRO A 15 -15.46 8.43 53.81
C PRO A 15 -15.95 7.95 52.45
N LYS A 16 -16.40 8.89 51.60
CA LYS A 16 -16.77 8.59 50.21
C LYS A 16 -15.59 7.85 49.57
N ALA A 17 -15.84 6.60 49.17
CA ALA A 17 -14.85 5.76 48.51
C ALA A 17 -14.14 6.55 47.40
N ALA A 18 -12.81 6.56 47.42
CA ALA A 18 -12.01 7.19 46.38
C ALA A 18 -12.42 6.58 45.03
N LYS A 19 -12.86 7.43 44.10
CA LYS A 19 -13.30 6.99 42.77
C LYS A 19 -12.17 6.19 42.11
N PRO A 20 -12.45 5.03 41.48
CA PRO A 20 -11.42 4.27 40.79
C PRO A 20 -10.77 5.17 39.73
N LYS A 21 -9.45 5.39 39.85
CA LYS A 21 -8.70 6.19 38.89
C LYS A 21 -8.81 5.49 37.54
N ARG A 22 -9.31 6.20 36.50
CA ARG A 22 -9.38 5.69 35.13
C ARG A 22 -7.96 5.39 34.64
N THR A 23 -7.57 4.13 34.70
CA THR A 23 -6.36 3.64 34.05
C THR A 23 -6.68 3.43 32.57
N TYR A 24 -5.79 3.91 31.70
CA TYR A 24 -5.98 3.77 30.26
C TYR A 24 -5.60 2.35 29.83
N ASP A 25 -6.54 1.56 29.32
CA ASP A 25 -6.32 0.14 28.94
C ASP A 25 -5.17 -0.04 27.94
N VAL A 26 -5.03 0.90 27.00
CA VAL A 26 -3.97 0.89 25.97
C VAL A 26 -2.59 1.05 26.59
N PHE A 27 -2.47 1.86 27.65
CA PHE A 27 -1.20 2.09 28.34
C PHE A 27 -0.76 0.82 29.09
N ASN A 28 -1.70 0.15 29.78
CA ASN A 28 -1.42 -1.07 30.52
C ASN A 28 -1.03 -2.24 29.60
N TRP A 29 -1.67 -2.34 28.43
CA TRP A 29 -1.30 -3.33 27.42
C TRP A 29 0.11 -3.09 26.86
N LEU A 30 0.45 -1.84 26.52
CA LEU A 30 1.76 -1.50 25.96
C LEU A 30 2.88 -1.64 27.00
N ASN A 31 2.57 -1.46 28.29
CA ASN A 31 3.52 -1.63 29.38
C ASN A 31 4.11 -3.05 29.48
N ARG A 32 3.41 -4.06 28.92
CA ARG A 32 3.90 -5.43 28.81
C ARG A 32 5.08 -5.58 27.83
N PHE A 33 5.17 -4.69 26.85
CA PHE A 33 6.20 -4.73 25.80
C PHE A 33 7.25 -3.63 25.97
N LEU A 34 6.88 -2.47 26.52
CA LEU A 34 7.78 -1.36 26.85
C LEU A 34 7.58 -0.94 28.31
N PRO A 35 8.63 -0.72 29.13
CA PRO A 35 8.47 -0.27 30.52
C PRO A 35 8.10 1.22 30.59
N LEU A 36 6.86 1.54 30.19
CA LEU A 36 6.33 2.91 30.10
C LEU A 36 6.19 3.57 31.46
N ASP A 37 5.94 2.80 32.52
CA ASP A 37 5.87 3.31 33.90
C ASP A 37 7.18 3.94 34.38
N LYS A 38 8.31 3.54 33.78
CA LYS A 38 9.63 4.10 34.10
C LYS A 38 9.80 5.51 33.53
N ILE A 39 9.12 5.82 32.42
CA ILE A 39 9.27 7.05 31.65
C ILE A 39 8.10 8.02 31.92
N PHE A 40 6.88 7.49 31.98
CA PHE A 40 5.63 8.20 32.18
C PHE A 40 4.96 7.71 33.46
N GLY A 41 5.44 8.17 34.63
CA GLY A 41 4.91 7.77 35.94
C GLY A 41 4.28 8.93 36.71
N GLU A 42 3.22 8.66 37.48
CA GLU A 42 2.70 9.62 38.48
C GLU A 42 3.78 9.90 39.55
N LYS A 43 3.85 11.15 40.01
CA LYS A 43 4.83 11.62 41.00
C LYS A 43 4.73 10.78 42.28
N ALA A 44 5.66 9.85 42.50
CA ALA A 44 5.86 9.23 43.80
C ALA A 44 6.70 10.18 44.67
N PRO A 45 6.34 10.40 45.96
CA PRO A 45 7.13 11.28 46.84
C PRO A 45 8.55 10.70 46.99
N GLY A 46 9.57 11.44 46.54
CA GLY A 46 10.98 11.08 46.67
C GLY A 46 11.67 10.48 45.43
N LYS A 47 11.06 10.49 44.24
CA LYS A 47 11.77 10.14 42.98
C LYS A 47 11.55 11.20 41.90
N GLU A 48 12.60 11.38 41.08
CA GLU A 48 12.84 12.38 40.04
C GLU A 48 11.62 12.80 39.18
N GLU A 49 11.72 13.99 38.60
CA GLU A 49 10.72 14.64 37.76
C GLU A 49 10.37 13.78 36.52
N ARG A 50 9.29 12.99 36.61
CA ARG A 50 8.81 12.15 35.51
C ARG A 50 7.93 12.93 34.56
N VAL A 51 7.97 12.56 33.29
CA VAL A 51 7.14 13.17 32.25
C VAL A 51 5.67 12.85 32.56
N PRO A 52 4.78 13.86 32.65
CA PRO A 52 3.37 13.62 32.96
C PRO A 52 2.72 12.70 31.94
N VAL A 53 1.91 11.73 32.42
CA VAL A 53 1.15 10.77 31.59
C VAL A 53 0.24 11.48 30.57
N LYS A 54 -0.12 12.74 30.80
CA LYS A 54 -0.86 13.59 29.84
C LYS A 54 -0.16 13.70 28.48
N TYR A 55 1.17 13.67 28.44
CA TYR A 55 1.94 13.81 27.19
C TYR A 55 2.14 12.50 26.43
N PHE A 56 1.77 11.36 27.03
CA PHE A 56 1.92 10.04 26.43
C PHE A 56 1.28 9.97 25.03
N TYR A 57 0.06 10.50 24.87
CA TYR A 57 -0.65 10.46 23.59
C TYR A 57 0.08 11.23 22.48
N TYR A 58 0.68 12.37 22.81
CA TYR A 58 1.45 13.17 21.85
C TYR A 58 2.73 12.45 21.42
N VAL A 59 3.46 11.84 22.36
CA VAL A 59 4.68 11.08 22.06
C VAL A 59 4.35 9.83 21.24
N ALA A 60 3.30 9.09 21.64
CA ALA A 60 2.83 7.93 20.88
C ALA A 60 2.44 8.31 19.45
N TRP A 61 1.82 9.48 19.26
CA TRP A 61 1.47 9.97 17.94
C TRP A 61 2.69 10.23 17.06
N VAL A 62 3.73 10.87 17.60
CA VAL A 62 4.99 11.11 16.86
C VAL A 62 5.69 9.80 16.52
N VAL A 63 5.75 8.84 17.46
CA VAL A 63 6.33 7.52 17.21
C VAL A 63 5.56 6.79 16.11
N ALA A 64 4.22 6.86 16.11
CA ALA A 64 3.41 6.27 15.05
C ALA A 64 3.74 6.88 13.68
N LEU A 65 3.93 8.20 13.58
CA LEU A 65 4.34 8.86 12.34
C LEU A 65 5.73 8.42 11.88
N LEU A 66 6.69 8.26 12.79
CA LEU A 66 8.02 7.75 12.46
C LEU A 66 7.97 6.31 11.93
N VAL A 67 7.19 5.44 12.56
CA VAL A 67 6.98 4.06 12.08
C VAL A 67 6.33 4.06 10.69
N CYS A 68 5.32 4.89 10.47
CA CYS A 68 4.70 5.04 9.15
C CYS A 68 5.69 5.53 8.10
N TYR A 69 6.55 6.49 8.44
CA TYR A 69 7.58 7.01 7.54
C TYR A 69 8.56 5.92 7.11
N GLU A 70 9.14 5.21 8.08
CA GLU A 70 10.06 4.09 7.81
C GLU A 70 9.36 2.98 7.01
N TRP A 71 8.10 2.69 7.30
CA TRP A 71 7.31 1.70 6.57
C TRP A 71 7.17 2.05 5.08
N ILE A 72 6.85 3.31 4.77
CA ILE A 72 6.73 3.79 3.39
C ILE A 72 8.08 3.70 2.69
N GLY A 73 9.16 4.13 3.35
CA GLY A 73 10.53 4.04 2.84
C GLY A 73 10.93 2.61 2.51
N TYR A 74 10.71 1.67 3.43
CA TYR A 74 11.04 0.25 3.25
C TYR A 74 10.32 -0.39 2.06
N LYS A 75 9.06 -0.03 1.81
CA LYS A 75 8.30 -0.56 0.67
C LYS A 75 8.82 -0.06 -0.68
N SER A 76 9.35 1.16 -0.74
CA SER A 76 9.79 1.79 -2.00
C SER A 76 10.86 0.96 -2.73
N GLU A 77 11.79 0.35 -2.00
CA GLU A 77 12.91 -0.41 -2.58
C GLU A 77 12.41 -1.65 -3.35
N GLN A 78 11.39 -2.34 -2.81
CA GLN A 78 10.77 -3.48 -3.48
C GLN A 78 10.01 -3.05 -4.74
N TYR A 79 9.31 -1.92 -4.69
CA TYR A 79 8.61 -1.36 -5.85
C TYR A 79 9.58 -0.97 -6.97
N VAL A 80 10.72 -0.35 -6.64
CA VAL A 80 11.73 0.03 -7.63
C VAL A 80 12.28 -1.21 -8.33
N ARG A 81 12.64 -2.26 -7.58
CA ARG A 81 13.12 -3.53 -8.18
C ARG A 81 12.08 -4.16 -9.11
N ASN A 82 10.82 -4.19 -8.69
CA ASN A 82 9.75 -4.76 -9.50
C ASN A 82 9.47 -3.92 -10.74
N SER A 83 9.54 -2.59 -10.64
CA SER A 83 9.39 -1.67 -11.77
C SER A 83 10.47 -1.91 -12.84
N ILE A 84 11.73 -2.10 -12.43
CA ILE A 84 12.83 -2.42 -13.35
C ILE A 84 12.59 -3.76 -14.06
N LYS A 85 12.15 -4.79 -13.33
CA LYS A 85 11.83 -6.10 -13.92
C LYS A 85 10.68 -6.00 -14.92
N LEU A 86 9.56 -5.38 -14.53
CA LEU A 86 8.41 -5.18 -15.42
C LEU A 86 8.80 -4.41 -16.68
N LYS A 87 9.61 -3.36 -16.54
CA LYS A 87 10.07 -2.59 -17.69
C LYS A 87 10.88 -3.45 -18.66
N LYS A 88 11.78 -4.28 -18.14
CA LYS A 88 12.53 -5.23 -18.95
C LYS A 88 11.61 -6.22 -19.68
N GLU A 89 10.63 -6.79 -18.98
CA GLU A 89 9.66 -7.71 -19.59
C GLU A 89 8.86 -7.05 -20.71
N VAL A 90 8.45 -5.79 -20.54
CA VAL A 90 7.75 -5.01 -21.57
C VAL A 90 8.67 -4.72 -22.77
N ASP A 91 9.92 -4.35 -22.51
CA ASP A 91 10.89 -4.07 -23.57
C ASP A 91 11.22 -5.35 -24.37
N ASP A 92 11.38 -6.48 -23.70
CA ASP A 92 11.61 -7.80 -24.32
C ASP A 92 10.39 -8.20 -25.19
N LEU A 93 9.17 -8.06 -24.66
CA LEU A 93 7.95 -8.37 -25.40
C LEU A 93 7.76 -7.47 -26.63
N ARG A 94 8.12 -6.19 -26.50
CA ARG A 94 8.09 -5.24 -27.62
C ARG A 94 9.10 -5.62 -28.71
N ALA A 95 10.29 -6.07 -28.33
CA ALA A 95 11.30 -6.53 -29.28
C ALA A 95 10.80 -7.78 -30.03
N GLU A 96 10.22 -8.74 -29.32
CA GLU A 96 9.65 -9.95 -29.92
C GLU A 96 8.51 -9.64 -30.89
N TYR A 97 7.55 -8.80 -30.47
CA TYR A 97 6.47 -8.34 -31.35
C TYR A 97 7.01 -7.68 -32.62
N THR A 98 8.02 -6.81 -32.48
CA THR A 98 8.63 -6.12 -33.62
C THR A 98 9.29 -7.10 -34.59
N SER A 99 9.98 -8.12 -34.06
CA SER A 99 10.59 -9.18 -34.87
C SER A 99 9.54 -9.99 -35.63
N ILE A 100 8.51 -10.49 -34.92
CA ILE A 100 7.43 -11.27 -35.52
C ILE A 100 6.68 -10.44 -36.57
N HIS A 101 6.41 -9.17 -36.29
CA HIS A 101 5.76 -8.27 -37.23
C HIS A 101 6.62 -8.05 -38.49
N ALA A 102 7.93 -7.88 -38.34
CA ALA A 102 8.84 -7.75 -39.48
C ALA A 102 8.86 -9.02 -40.34
N ASP A 103 8.88 -10.20 -39.73
CA ASP A 103 8.82 -11.49 -40.42
C ASP A 103 7.48 -11.69 -41.13
N TYR A 104 6.38 -11.33 -40.48
CA TYR A 104 5.05 -11.35 -41.09
C TYR A 104 4.98 -10.45 -42.32
N MET A 105 5.43 -9.21 -42.20
CA MET A 105 5.45 -8.25 -43.32
C MET A 105 6.36 -8.72 -44.45
N LYS A 106 7.49 -9.36 -44.15
CA LYS A 106 8.36 -9.99 -45.14
C LYS A 106 7.68 -11.16 -45.84
N SER A 107 6.95 -11.98 -45.09
CA SER A 107 6.26 -13.16 -45.63
C SER A 107 5.13 -12.82 -46.60
N GLY A 108 4.49 -11.66 -46.43
CA GLY A 108 3.46 -11.15 -47.33
C GLY A 108 4.00 -10.47 -48.60
N LYS A 109 5.32 -10.28 -48.74
CA LYS A 109 5.89 -9.68 -49.96
C LYS A 109 5.74 -10.63 -51.14
N GLN A 110 5.31 -10.08 -52.27
CA GLN A 110 5.06 -10.83 -53.50
C GLN A 110 6.27 -11.66 -53.93
N SER A 111 7.49 -11.11 -53.86
CA SER A 111 8.72 -11.83 -54.19
C SER A 111 8.96 -13.07 -53.34
N VAL A 112 8.67 -13.00 -52.04
CA VAL A 112 8.82 -14.13 -51.09
C VAL A 112 7.72 -15.17 -51.29
N VAL A 113 6.50 -14.72 -51.57
CA VAL A 113 5.37 -15.61 -51.86
C VAL A 113 5.63 -16.40 -53.13
N ILE A 114 6.08 -15.75 -54.21
CA ILE A 114 6.42 -16.38 -55.50
C ILE A 114 7.48 -17.47 -55.29
N GLU A 115 8.54 -17.17 -54.56
CA GLU A 115 9.60 -18.15 -54.27
C GLU A 115 9.04 -19.39 -53.54
N LYS A 116 8.10 -19.20 -52.61
CA LYS A 116 7.44 -20.31 -51.89
C LYS A 116 6.51 -21.15 -52.78
N VAL A 117 5.73 -20.52 -53.67
CA VAL A 117 4.76 -21.23 -54.53
C VAL A 117 5.39 -21.79 -55.82
N LYS A 118 6.64 -21.44 -56.13
CA LYS A 118 7.38 -21.96 -57.28
C LYS A 118 7.49 -23.50 -57.28
N SER A 119 7.56 -24.12 -56.11
CA SER A 119 7.57 -25.58 -55.94
C SER A 119 6.26 -26.25 -56.41
N ILE A 120 5.16 -25.49 -56.46
CA ILE A 120 3.82 -25.94 -56.87
C ILE A 120 3.54 -25.55 -58.33
N GLY A 121 4.50 -24.92 -59.02
CA GLY A 121 4.40 -24.55 -60.44
C GLY A 121 3.57 -23.29 -60.73
N LEU A 122 3.30 -22.46 -59.71
CA LEU A 122 2.63 -21.17 -59.88
C LEU A 122 3.64 -20.07 -60.23
N GLU A 123 3.34 -19.28 -61.25
CA GLU A 123 4.18 -18.18 -61.74
C GLU A 123 3.47 -16.82 -61.69
N GLU A 124 4.24 -15.75 -61.58
CA GLU A 124 3.71 -14.39 -61.55
C GLU A 124 3.18 -13.97 -62.93
N ASN A 125 1.96 -13.42 -62.98
CA ASN A 125 1.46 -12.81 -64.18
C ASN A 125 2.06 -11.40 -64.35
N LEU A 126 3.10 -11.31 -65.19
CA LEU A 126 3.77 -10.06 -65.53
C LEU A 126 2.99 -9.21 -66.56
N THR A 127 1.91 -9.76 -67.14
CA THR A 127 1.11 -9.05 -68.15
C THR A 127 -0.03 -8.28 -67.49
N PRO A 128 -0.15 -6.95 -67.75
CA PRO A 128 -1.21 -6.15 -67.15
C PRO A 128 -2.59 -6.55 -67.72
N PRO A 129 -3.66 -6.45 -66.92
CA PRO A 129 -5.01 -6.79 -67.37
C PRO A 129 -5.48 -5.83 -68.47
N LYS A 130 -6.08 -6.38 -69.53
CA LYS A 130 -6.64 -5.59 -70.63
C LYS A 130 -8.07 -5.16 -70.29
N LYS A 131 -8.32 -3.85 -70.32
CA LYS A 131 -9.68 -3.30 -70.20
C LYS A 131 -10.45 -3.56 -71.49
N ILE A 132 -11.47 -4.40 -71.43
CA ILE A 132 -12.41 -4.60 -72.53
C ILE A 132 -13.43 -3.47 -72.48
N ILE A 133 -13.47 -2.63 -73.50
CA ILE A 133 -14.48 -1.57 -73.65
C ILE A 133 -15.46 -2.07 -74.70
N VAL A 134 -16.67 -2.41 -74.26
CA VAL A 134 -17.78 -2.71 -75.16
C VAL A 134 -18.35 -1.37 -75.61
N ARG A 135 -18.25 -1.06 -76.90
CA ARG A 135 -19.03 0.03 -77.48
C ARG A 135 -20.43 -0.53 -77.72
N SER A 136 -21.43 0.10 -77.09
CA SER A 136 -22.82 -0.12 -77.46
C SER A 136 -23.01 0.61 -78.80
N ASP A 137 -23.17 -0.15 -79.87
CA ASP A 137 -23.58 0.40 -81.16
C ASP A 137 -25.08 0.77 -81.07
N ASP A 138 -25.43 1.98 -81.52
CA ASP A 138 -26.81 2.47 -81.67
C ASP A 138 -27.63 1.61 -82.66
#